data_AF-A0A3D0Q5Q9-F1
#
_entry.id   AF-A0A3D0Q5Q9-F1
#
_cell.length_a   1.000
_cell.length_b   1.000
_cell.length_c   1.000
_cell.angle_alpha   90.00
_cell.angle_beta   90.00
_cell.angle_gamma   90.00
#
_symmetry.space_group_name_H-M   'P 1'
#
loop_
_entity.id
_entity.type
_entity.pdbx_description
1 polymer ?
#
loop_
_entity_poly.entity_id
_entity_poly.type
_entity_poly.pdbx_seq_one_letter_code
_entity_poly.pdbx_strand_id
1 'polypeptide(L)' 'DISGKDHDQTFVVHCQIESLGKPMKGTGTSRRKAEQQAARNALEKLDND' A
#
# COMPACT_ATOMS: atom_id res chain seq x y z
N ASP A 1 -0.47 7.03 -6.32
CA ASP A 1 0.30 7.55 -7.47
C ASP A 1 0.63 6.41 -8.43
N ILE A 2 0.77 6.66 -9.73
CA ILE A 2 1.11 5.65 -10.75
C ILE A 2 2.33 6.17 -11.54
N SER A 3 3.38 5.38 -11.67
CA SER A 3 4.61 5.75 -12.38
C SER A 3 5.08 4.65 -13.34
N GLY A 4 5.85 4.99 -14.39
CA GLY A 4 6.44 4.03 -15.34
C GLY A 4 5.75 4.00 -16.72
N LYS A 5 6.30 3.18 -17.64
CA LYS A 5 5.69 2.93 -18.96
C LYS A 5 4.42 2.09 -18.78
N ASP A 6 3.47 2.10 -19.72
CA ASP A 6 2.21 1.36 -19.59
C ASP A 6 2.35 -0.14 -19.27
N HIS A 7 3.42 -0.78 -19.77
CA HIS A 7 3.75 -2.18 -19.49
C HIS A 7 4.59 -2.40 -18.22
N ASP A 8 4.98 -1.33 -17.55
CA ASP A 8 5.83 -1.30 -16.35
C ASP A 8 5.31 -0.26 -15.35
N GLN A 9 3.98 -0.16 -15.24
CA GLN A 9 3.35 0.78 -14.32
C GLN A 9 3.48 0.26 -12.88
N THR A 10 4.02 1.11 -12.02
CA THR A 10 4.07 0.93 -10.58
C THR A 10 2.95 1.74 -9.95
N PHE A 11 2.11 1.07 -9.18
CA PHE A 11 1.04 1.67 -8.40
C PHE A 11 1.52 1.84 -6.97
N VAL A 12 1.27 3.02 -6.40
CA VAL A 12 1.53 3.36 -5.01
C VAL A 12 0.21 3.70 -4.33
N VAL A 13 -0.12 2.96 -3.27
CA VAL A 13 -1.34 3.12 -2.47
C VAL A 13 -0.98 3.32 -1.01
N HIS A 14 -1.80 4.11 -0.31
CA HIS A 14 -1.68 4.33 1.12
C HIS A 14 -2.93 3.78 1.81
N CYS A 15 -2.75 2.94 2.82
CA CYS A 15 -3.78 2.49 3.73
C CYS A 15 -3.72 3.35 4.99
N GLN A 16 -4.78 4.10 5.27
CA GLN A 16 -4.85 4.98 6.45
C GLN A 16 -5.78 4.36 7.49
N ILE A 17 -5.25 4.16 8.69
CA ILE A 17 -6.00 3.71 9.87
C ILE A 17 -5.78 4.77 10.95
N GLU A 18 -6.87 5.27 11.53
CA GLU A 18 -6.84 6.39 12.47
C GLU A 18 -5.95 6.12 13.69
N SER A 19 -5.97 4.89 14.22
CA SER A 19 -5.17 4.49 15.38
C SER A 19 -3.66 4.39 15.13
N LEU A 20 -3.22 4.22 13.88
CA LEU A 20 -1.79 4.00 13.56
C LEU A 20 -0.99 5.30 13.38
N GLY A 21 -1.66 6.46 13.34
CA GLY A 21 -1.05 7.79 13.22
C GLY A 21 -0.28 8.08 11.92
N LYS A 22 0.16 7.04 11.19
CA LYS A 22 0.83 7.12 9.90
C LYS A 22 0.21 6.13 8.90
N PRO A 23 -0.01 6.54 7.65
CA PRO A 23 -0.53 5.63 6.64
C PRO A 23 0.52 4.61 6.20
N MET A 24 0.08 3.38 5.97
CA MET A 24 0.92 2.31 5.46
C MET A 24 0.98 2.34 3.94
N LYS A 25 2.19 2.40 3.39
CA LYS A 25 2.42 2.42 1.95
C LYS A 25 2.48 0.98 1.40
N GLY A 26 1.82 0.76 0.26
CA GLY A 26 1.94 -0.45 -0.54
C GLY A 26 2.23 -0.13 -2.00
N THR A 27 2.93 -1.04 -2.67
CA THR A 27 3.34 -0.90 -4.07
C THR A 27 3.01 -2.15 -4.89
N GLY A 28 2.84 -2.02 -6.20
CA GLY A 28 2.68 -3.19 -7.06
C GLY A 28 2.43 -2.85 -8.52
N THR A 29 2.51 -3.87 -9.38
CA THR A 29 2.28 -3.72 -10.84
C THR A 29 0.81 -3.55 -11.23
N SER A 30 -0.08 -3.51 -10.25
CA SER A 30 -1.49 -3.15 -10.43
C SER A 30 -1.99 -2.47 -9.16
N ARG A 31 -3.04 -1.66 -9.28
CA ARG A 31 -3.69 -1.02 -8.12
C ARG A 31 -4.07 -2.05 -7.05
N ARG A 32 -4.67 -3.18 -7.45
CA ARG A 32 -5.04 -4.28 -6.54
C ARG A 32 -3.84 -4.83 -5.76
N LYS A 33 -2.69 -5.02 -6.41
CA LYS A 33 -1.47 -5.51 -5.72
C LYS A 33 -0.95 -4.49 -4.71
N ALA A 34 -0.93 -3.21 -5.07
CA ALA A 34 -0.51 -2.13 -4.18
C ALA A 34 -1.44 -2.01 -2.96
N GLU A 35 -2.76 -2.10 -3.16
CA GLU A 35 -3.76 -2.12 -2.07
C GLU A 35 -3.56 -3.31 -1.13
N GLN A 36 -3.40 -4.53 -1.68
CA GLN A 36 -3.17 -5.72 -0.87
C GLN A 36 -1.88 -5.62 -0.05
N GLN A 37 -0.81 -5.04 -0.61
CA GLN A 37 0.43 -4.82 0.14
C GLN A 37 0.24 -3.76 1.24
N ALA A 38 -0.42 -2.65 0.94
CA ALA A 38 -0.69 -1.60 1.94
C ALA A 38 -1.54 -2.13 3.11
N ALA A 39 -2.56 -2.96 2.82
CA ALA A 39 -3.42 -3.59 3.81
C ALA A 39 -2.68 -4.62 4.66
N ARG A 40 -1.81 -5.46 4.07
CA ARG A 40 -0.96 -6.40 4.83
C ARG A 40 -0.03 -5.66 5.78
N ASN A 41 0.63 -4.61 5.30
CA ASN A 41 1.53 -3.81 6.13
C ASN A 41 0.77 -3.16 7.31
N ALA A 42 -0.47 -2.73 7.11
CA ALA A 42 -1.31 -2.20 8.17
C ALA A 42 -1.73 -3.27 9.18
N LEU A 43 -2.11 -4.47 8.72
CA LEU A 43 -2.43 -5.58 9.60
C LEU A 43 -1.22 -6.02 10.43
N GLU A 44 -0.06 -6.19 9.80
CA GLU A 44 1.19 -6.51 10.52
C GLU A 44 1.53 -5.44 11.55
N LYS A 45 1.28 -4.15 11.25
CA LYS A 45 1.51 -3.08 12.21
C LYS A 45 0.56 -3.16 13.41
N LEU A 46 -0.72 -3.46 13.17
CA LEU A 46 -1.72 -3.64 14.22
C LEU A 46 -1.45 -4.87 15.10
N ASP A 47 -0.95 -5.96 14.52
CA ASP A 47 -0.64 -7.20 15.24
C ASP A 47 0.63 -7.09 16.11
N ASN A 48 1.51 -6.12 15.82
CA ASN A 48 2.79 -5.91 16.51
C ASN A 48 2.84 -4.61 17.35
N ASP A 49 1.71 -3.92 17.54
CA ASP A 49 1.56 -2.78 18.48
C ASP A 49 1.01 -3.24 19.84
#